data_AF-A0A962B3V5-F1
#
_entry.id   AF-A0A962B3V5-F1
#
_cell.length_a   1.000
_cell.length_b   1.000
_cell.length_c   1.000
_cell.angle_alpha   90.00
_cell.angle_beta   90.00
_cell.angle_gamma   90.00
#
_symmetry.space_group_name_H-M   'P 1'
#
loop_
_entity.id
_entity.type
_entity.pdbx_description
1 polymer ?
#
loop_
_entity_poly.entity_id
_entity_poly.type
_entity_poly.pdbx_seq_one_letter_code
_entity_poly.pdbx_strand_id
1 'polypeptide(L)'
;MAAVKETIEQVKRIDVDQYKYGFETSIESVKAPKGLNEDIVRLISAKKNDPEWLAEWRLEAFRRWLTMEEPTWQKVHYPPIDYQDISYFSAPRKTPGLKSIDEVDPKLLATYEKLGVPLHERARLAGVAVDAVFDSVSVTTTFRDKLAAAGVIFCSFSEAAREHPELVRQYLGTVVPYRDNYFAALNSAMFTDGSFVYIPKGVRCPM
;
A
#
# COMPACT_ATOMS: atom_id res chain seq x y z
N MET A 1 -27.58 9.92 39.14
CA MET A 1 -26.69 11.07 38.95
C MET A 1 -26.73 11.43 37.48
N ALA A 2 -27.37 12.55 37.15
CA ALA A 2 -27.50 13.02 35.78
C ALA A 2 -26.12 13.44 35.27
N ALA A 3 -25.57 12.71 34.30
CA ALA A 3 -24.50 13.25 33.47
C ALA A 3 -25.05 14.52 32.82
N VAL A 4 -24.49 15.64 33.25
CA VAL A 4 -25.03 16.98 33.10
C VAL A 4 -25.12 17.31 31.62
N LYS A 5 -26.25 17.88 31.20
CA LYS A 5 -26.52 18.34 29.83
C LYS A 5 -25.36 19.12 29.20
N GLU A 6 -24.61 19.84 30.04
CA GLU A 6 -23.35 20.51 29.71
C GLU A 6 -22.29 19.57 29.14
N THR A 7 -22.03 18.40 29.72
CA THR A 7 -21.01 17.46 29.23
C THR A 7 -21.37 16.92 27.84
N ILE A 8 -22.65 16.68 27.58
CA ILE A 8 -23.15 16.24 26.26
C ILE A 8 -23.04 17.38 25.24
N GLU A 9 -23.33 18.62 25.62
CA GLU A 9 -23.14 19.80 24.76
C GLU A 9 -21.65 20.12 24.54
N GLN A 10 -20.79 19.92 25.53
CA GLN A 10 -19.34 20.11 25.42
C GLN A 10 -18.72 19.09 24.46
N VAL A 11 -19.15 17.81 24.53
CA VAL A 11 -18.73 16.77 23.60
C VAL A 11 -19.26 17.02 22.19
N LYS A 12 -20.46 17.60 22.03
CA LYS A 12 -20.98 18.05 20.71
C LYS A 12 -20.26 19.28 20.15
N ARG A 13 -19.71 20.14 21.02
CA ARG A 13 -18.90 21.32 20.63
C ARG A 13 -17.44 20.96 20.35
N ILE A 14 -16.94 19.85 20.91
CA ILE A 14 -15.70 19.22 20.44
C ILE A 14 -16.06 18.66 19.07
N ASP A 15 -15.75 19.45 18.07
CA ASP A 15 -16.09 19.31 16.67
C ASP A 15 -15.54 17.96 16.12
N VAL A 16 -16.27 16.87 16.35
CA VAL A 16 -15.97 15.55 15.77
C VAL A 16 -16.01 15.64 14.23
N ASP A 17 -16.74 16.62 13.69
CA ASP A 17 -16.83 16.93 12.27
C ASP A 17 -15.63 17.75 11.74
N GLN A 18 -14.84 18.40 12.61
CA GLN A 18 -13.55 18.99 12.25
C GLN A 18 -12.39 18.15 12.77
N TYR A 19 -12.36 16.88 12.39
CA TYR A 19 -11.12 16.11 12.47
C TYR A 19 -10.07 16.83 11.62
N LYS A 20 -9.14 17.54 12.27
CA LYS A 20 -8.09 18.37 11.65
C LYS A 20 -7.23 17.61 10.63
N TYR A 21 -7.21 16.28 10.71
CA TYR A 21 -6.46 15.39 9.82
C TYR A 21 -7.35 14.58 8.87
N GLY A 22 -8.65 14.92 8.76
CA GLY A 22 -9.64 14.30 7.89
C GLY A 22 -9.58 14.84 6.48
N PHE A 23 -8.37 14.92 5.91
CA PHE A 23 -8.18 15.44 4.57
C PHE A 23 -8.82 14.48 3.56
N GLU A 24 -9.85 14.94 2.87
CA GLU A 24 -10.42 14.22 1.74
C GLU A 24 -9.78 14.71 0.44
N THR A 25 -9.43 13.78 -0.44
CA THR A 25 -9.00 14.09 -1.80
C THR A 25 -9.85 13.30 -2.77
N SER A 26 -10.70 14.00 -3.52
CA SER A 26 -11.52 13.39 -4.55
C SER A 26 -10.74 13.26 -5.86
N ILE A 27 -10.28 12.04 -6.14
CA ILE A 27 -9.63 11.63 -7.38
C ILE A 27 -10.49 10.54 -8.03
N GLU A 28 -10.72 10.68 -9.33
CA GLU A 28 -11.48 9.70 -10.08
C GLU A 28 -10.66 8.40 -10.20
N SER A 29 -11.17 7.33 -9.60
CA SER A 29 -10.51 6.02 -9.51
C SER A 29 -11.33 4.92 -10.14
N VAL A 30 -10.63 3.93 -10.68
CA VAL A 30 -11.19 2.64 -11.10
C VAL A 30 -11.02 1.68 -9.94
N LYS A 31 -12.13 1.12 -9.47
CA LYS A 31 -12.16 0.18 -8.36
C LYS A 31 -12.51 -1.22 -8.83
N ALA A 32 -11.92 -2.23 -8.21
CA ALA A 32 -12.41 -3.60 -8.38
C ALA A 32 -13.76 -3.76 -7.68
N PRO A 33 -14.59 -4.74 -8.10
CA PRO A 33 -15.78 -5.12 -7.36
C PRO A 33 -15.46 -5.39 -5.89
N LYS A 34 -16.42 -5.09 -5.02
CA LYS A 34 -16.32 -5.44 -3.60
C LYS A 34 -16.34 -6.96 -3.46
N GLY A 35 -15.63 -7.46 -2.46
CA GLY A 35 -15.63 -8.87 -2.14
C GLY A 35 -14.23 -9.43 -1.95
N LEU A 36 -14.18 -10.52 -1.20
CA LEU A 36 -12.97 -11.28 -0.94
C LEU A 36 -13.22 -12.74 -1.33
N ASN A 37 -12.73 -13.10 -2.52
CA ASN A 37 -12.83 -14.43 -3.12
C ASN A 37 -11.67 -14.69 -4.10
N GLU A 38 -11.54 -15.92 -4.60
CA GLU A 38 -10.46 -16.29 -5.54
C GLU A 38 -10.49 -15.46 -6.84
N ASP A 39 -11.66 -15.06 -7.33
CA ASP A 39 -11.78 -14.27 -8.56
C ASP A 39 -11.19 -12.86 -8.39
N ILE A 40 -11.38 -12.24 -7.22
CA ILE A 40 -10.75 -10.95 -6.91
C ILE A 40 -9.24 -11.09 -6.77
N VAL A 41 -8.75 -12.17 -6.13
CA VAL A 41 -7.30 -12.46 -6.05
C VAL A 41 -6.69 -12.58 -7.45
N ARG A 42 -7.32 -13.36 -8.34
CA ARG A 42 -6.90 -13.52 -9.74
C ARG A 42 -6.98 -12.21 -10.51
N LEU A 43 -8.01 -11.41 -10.28
CA LEU A 43 -8.18 -10.09 -10.91
C LEU A 43 -7.04 -9.14 -10.51
N ILE A 44 -6.67 -9.08 -9.23
CA ILE A 44 -5.55 -8.26 -8.76
C ILE A 44 -4.25 -8.73 -9.40
N SER A 45 -4.00 -10.04 -9.35
CA SER A 45 -2.81 -10.66 -9.92
C SER A 45 -2.66 -10.37 -11.42
N ALA A 46 -3.76 -10.49 -12.18
CA ALA A 46 -3.81 -10.16 -13.60
C ALA A 46 -3.59 -8.65 -13.85
N LYS A 47 -4.20 -7.77 -13.05
CA LYS A 47 -3.97 -6.32 -13.17
C LYS A 47 -2.53 -5.90 -12.90
N LYS A 48 -1.82 -6.62 -12.03
CA LYS A 48 -0.42 -6.37 -11.69
C LYS A 48 0.58 -7.12 -12.58
N ASN A 49 0.09 -7.98 -13.47
CA ASN A 49 0.92 -8.85 -14.31
C ASN A 49 1.90 -9.67 -13.46
N ASP A 50 1.41 -10.26 -12.38
CA ASP A 50 2.23 -11.09 -11.50
C ASP A 50 2.70 -12.36 -12.24
N PRO A 51 3.91 -12.86 -11.96
CA PRO A 51 4.33 -14.16 -12.46
C PRO A 51 3.48 -15.29 -11.87
N GLU A 52 3.37 -16.41 -12.58
CA GLU A 52 2.49 -17.54 -12.22
C GLU A 52 2.71 -18.04 -10.79
N TRP A 53 3.96 -18.14 -10.35
CA TRP A 53 4.30 -18.59 -9.00
C TRP A 53 3.74 -17.63 -7.91
N LEU A 54 3.69 -16.33 -8.20
CA LEU A 54 3.20 -15.33 -7.27
C LEU A 54 1.66 -15.32 -7.26
N ALA A 55 1.04 -15.54 -8.42
CA ALA A 55 -0.41 -15.74 -8.51
C ALA A 55 -0.85 -16.94 -7.66
N GLU A 56 -0.15 -18.08 -7.75
CA GLU A 56 -0.47 -19.24 -6.90
C GLU A 56 -0.17 -18.99 -5.43
N TRP A 57 0.94 -18.31 -5.11
CA TRP A 57 1.25 -17.91 -3.73
C TRP A 57 0.13 -17.10 -3.08
N ARG A 58 -0.48 -16.16 -3.82
CA ARG A 58 -1.64 -15.38 -3.34
C ARG A 58 -2.87 -16.27 -3.10
N LEU A 59 -3.12 -17.23 -3.99
CA LEU A 59 -4.24 -18.15 -3.86
C LEU A 59 -4.06 -19.10 -2.67
N GLU A 60 -2.85 -19.62 -2.45
CA GLU A 60 -2.52 -20.41 -1.27
C GLU A 60 -2.71 -19.60 0.02
N ALA A 61 -2.25 -18.35 0.03
CA ALA A 61 -2.44 -17.44 1.16
C ALA A 61 -3.93 -17.20 1.45
N PHE A 62 -4.74 -16.98 0.40
CA PHE A 62 -6.19 -16.80 0.53
C PHE A 62 -6.88 -18.06 1.07
N ARG A 63 -6.60 -19.23 0.48
CA ARG A 63 -7.13 -20.52 0.96
C ARG A 63 -6.75 -20.79 2.40
N ARG A 64 -5.51 -20.45 2.78
CA ARG A 64 -5.06 -20.57 4.17
C ARG A 64 -5.85 -19.65 5.08
N TRP A 65 -6.02 -18.38 4.69
CA TRP A 65 -6.75 -17.39 5.46
C TRP A 65 -8.19 -17.84 5.78
N LEU A 66 -8.89 -18.47 4.82
CA LEU A 66 -10.24 -19.04 5.04
C LEU A 66 -10.32 -20.09 6.16
N THR A 67 -9.19 -20.70 6.53
CA THR A 67 -9.10 -21.70 7.61
C THR A 67 -8.71 -21.10 8.97
N MET A 68 -8.49 -19.78 9.02
CA MET A 68 -8.00 -19.09 10.22
C MET A 68 -9.13 -18.30 10.89
N GLU A 69 -9.00 -18.07 12.18
CA GLU A 69 -9.93 -17.25 12.96
C GLU A 69 -9.33 -15.84 13.16
N GLU A 70 -10.17 -14.81 13.06
CA GLU A 70 -9.74 -13.43 13.32
C GLU A 70 -9.38 -13.28 14.81
N PRO A 71 -8.19 -12.75 15.16
CA PRO A 71 -7.80 -12.56 16.55
C PRO A 71 -8.62 -11.47 17.25
N THR A 72 -8.96 -11.70 18.53
CA THR A 72 -9.75 -10.79 19.36
C THR A 72 -9.06 -10.39 20.68
N TRP A 73 -7.77 -10.68 20.83
CA TRP A 73 -7.01 -10.45 22.08
C TRP A 73 -6.57 -8.99 22.28
N GLN A 74 -6.71 -8.14 21.26
CA GLN A 74 -6.40 -6.73 21.28
C GLN A 74 -7.29 -5.95 22.25
N LYS A 75 -6.74 -4.90 22.88
CA LYS A 75 -7.51 -4.02 23.80
C LYS A 75 -8.48 -3.08 23.09
N VAL A 76 -8.24 -2.80 21.80
CA VAL A 76 -9.09 -1.91 21.01
C VAL A 76 -10.33 -2.69 20.56
N HIS A 77 -11.50 -2.12 20.81
CA HIS A 77 -12.77 -2.64 20.33
C HIS A 77 -13.23 -1.85 19.11
N TYR A 78 -13.47 -2.56 18.02
CA TYR A 78 -14.05 -2.05 16.79
C TYR A 78 -15.18 -3.01 16.34
N PRO A 79 -16.19 -2.52 15.59
CA PRO A 79 -17.21 -3.40 15.04
C PRO A 79 -16.59 -4.41 14.08
N PRO A 80 -17.14 -5.63 13.94
CA PRO A 80 -16.62 -6.64 13.03
C PRO A 80 -16.39 -6.08 11.62
N ILE A 81 -15.28 -6.47 10.99
CA ILE A 81 -14.94 -6.02 9.65
C ILE A 81 -15.75 -6.85 8.65
N ASP A 82 -16.54 -6.18 7.83
CA ASP A 82 -17.16 -6.83 6.66
C ASP A 82 -16.13 -6.90 5.53
N TYR A 83 -15.38 -8.01 5.49
CA TYR A 83 -14.38 -8.25 4.45
C TYR A 83 -14.97 -8.33 3.04
N GLN A 84 -16.27 -8.57 2.90
CA GLN A 84 -16.94 -8.65 1.61
C GLN A 84 -17.38 -7.27 1.09
N ASP A 85 -17.52 -6.26 1.96
CA ASP A 85 -17.89 -4.90 1.57
C ASP A 85 -16.68 -4.02 1.18
N ILE A 86 -15.47 -4.59 1.18
CA ILE A 86 -14.21 -3.90 0.85
C ILE A 86 -13.88 -4.04 -0.64
N SER A 87 -13.42 -2.96 -1.26
CA SER A 87 -12.77 -3.00 -2.57
C SER A 87 -11.26 -3.08 -2.39
N TYR A 88 -10.66 -4.20 -2.79
CA TYR A 88 -9.23 -4.49 -2.54
C TYR A 88 -8.29 -3.94 -3.62
N PHE A 89 -8.82 -3.26 -4.63
CA PHE A 89 -8.02 -2.59 -5.65
C PHE A 89 -8.68 -1.28 -6.06
N SER A 90 -7.90 -0.20 -6.03
CA SER A 90 -8.27 1.12 -6.54
C SER A 90 -7.07 1.73 -7.26
N ALA A 91 -7.27 2.26 -8.46
CA ALA A 91 -6.23 2.98 -9.17
C ALA A 91 -6.81 4.28 -9.75
N PRO A 92 -6.11 5.42 -9.67
CA PRO A 92 -6.54 6.64 -10.33
C PRO A 92 -6.61 6.45 -11.86
N ARG A 93 -7.60 7.07 -12.53
CA ARG A 93 -7.81 6.90 -13.98
C ARG A 93 -6.64 7.39 -14.85
N LYS A 94 -5.83 8.34 -14.35
CA LYS A 94 -4.75 9.00 -15.10
C LYS A 94 -3.35 8.45 -14.76
N THR A 95 -3.20 7.15 -14.52
CA THR A 95 -1.93 6.61 -13.99
C THR A 95 -1.41 5.36 -14.70
N PRO A 96 -1.19 5.33 -16.03
CA PRO A 96 -0.19 4.42 -16.58
C PRO A 96 1.14 5.16 -16.71
N GLY A 97 2.08 4.86 -15.81
CA GLY A 97 3.51 5.09 -16.00
C GLY A 97 3.93 6.56 -16.08
N LEU A 98 3.71 7.32 -15.01
CA LEU A 98 4.26 8.67 -14.90
C LEU A 98 5.79 8.57 -14.80
N LYS A 99 6.48 9.07 -15.81
CA LYS A 99 7.96 9.02 -15.89
C LYS A 99 8.60 10.13 -15.06
N SER A 100 7.83 11.17 -14.77
CA SER A 100 8.25 12.32 -13.97
C SER A 100 7.18 12.71 -12.95
N ILE A 101 7.63 13.30 -11.85
CA ILE A 101 6.79 13.97 -10.86
C ILE A 101 5.91 15.08 -11.48
N ASP A 102 6.33 15.66 -12.62
CA ASP A 102 5.60 16.74 -13.30
C ASP A 102 4.33 16.24 -14.02
N GLU A 103 4.24 14.94 -14.28
CA GLU A 103 3.07 14.34 -14.93
C GLU A 103 1.97 13.99 -13.89
N VAL A 104 2.28 14.12 -12.60
CA VAL A 104 1.38 13.80 -11.49
C VAL A 104 0.23 14.79 -11.40
N ASP A 105 -0.99 14.30 -11.10
CA ASP A 105 -2.15 15.17 -10.92
C ASP A 105 -1.87 16.20 -9.80
N PRO A 106 -2.07 17.52 -10.04
CA PRO A 106 -1.83 18.56 -9.04
C PRO A 106 -2.57 18.33 -7.71
N LYS A 107 -3.72 17.65 -7.75
CA LYS A 107 -4.45 17.28 -6.52
C LYS A 107 -3.65 16.32 -5.66
N LEU A 108 -2.95 15.37 -6.27
CA LEU A 108 -2.13 14.38 -5.57
C LEU A 108 -0.91 15.06 -4.94
N LEU A 109 -0.23 15.95 -5.67
CA LEU A 109 0.86 16.77 -5.12
C LEU A 109 0.40 17.58 -3.90
N ALA A 110 -0.76 18.23 -3.99
CA ALA A 110 -1.35 18.99 -2.89
C ALA A 110 -1.72 18.09 -1.68
N THR A 111 -2.13 16.85 -1.91
CA THR A 111 -2.37 15.88 -0.83
C THR A 111 -1.07 15.54 -0.10
N TYR A 112 0.01 15.26 -0.82
CA TYR A 112 1.32 14.98 -0.23
C TYR A 112 1.90 16.18 0.53
N GLU A 113 1.69 17.39 0.04
CA GLU A 113 2.03 18.63 0.76
C GLU A 113 1.25 18.76 2.07
N LYS A 114 -0.07 18.54 2.06
CA LYS A 114 -0.91 18.54 3.27
C LYS A 114 -0.46 17.50 4.30
N LEU A 115 0.03 16.35 3.83
CA LEU A 115 0.58 15.28 4.68
C LEU A 115 2.00 15.58 5.19
N GLY A 116 2.62 16.71 4.80
CA GLY A 116 3.97 17.09 5.23
C GLY A 116 5.09 16.33 4.49
N VAL A 117 4.78 15.77 3.32
CA VAL A 117 5.73 15.04 2.47
C VAL A 117 5.85 15.75 1.12
N PRO A 118 6.50 16.93 1.04
CA PRO A 118 6.63 17.67 -0.21
C PRO A 118 7.52 16.88 -1.18
N LEU A 119 6.90 16.31 -2.21
CA LEU A 119 7.55 15.40 -3.15
C LEU A 119 8.65 16.11 -3.97
N HIS A 120 8.42 17.36 -4.40
CA HIS A 120 9.40 18.15 -5.14
C HIS A 120 10.62 18.57 -4.29
N GLU A 121 10.40 18.95 -3.03
CA GLU A 121 11.48 19.41 -2.15
C GLU A 121 12.34 18.26 -1.64
N ARG A 122 11.73 17.13 -1.24
CA ARG A 122 12.48 15.95 -0.77
C ARG A 122 13.26 15.27 -1.88
N ALA A 123 12.74 15.24 -3.11
CA ALA A 123 13.48 14.77 -4.27
C ALA A 123 14.74 15.60 -4.56
N ARG A 124 14.80 16.85 -4.08
CA ARG A 124 15.90 17.79 -4.36
C ARG A 124 16.86 17.99 -3.18
N LEU A 125 16.41 17.82 -1.93
CA LEU A 125 17.14 18.28 -0.75
C LEU A 125 17.70 17.20 0.19
N ALA A 126 17.23 15.94 0.15
CA ALA A 126 17.45 15.05 1.30
C ALA A 126 18.37 13.83 1.11
N GLY A 127 18.78 13.47 -0.12
CA GLY A 127 19.47 12.19 -0.31
C GLY A 127 18.63 10.98 0.16
N VAL A 128 17.29 11.12 0.15
CA VAL A 128 16.35 10.07 0.54
C VAL A 128 15.56 9.65 -0.69
N ALA A 129 15.59 8.36 -0.99
CA ALA A 129 14.79 7.78 -2.06
C ALA A 129 13.38 7.50 -1.54
N VAL A 130 12.36 7.97 -2.25
CA VAL A 130 10.95 7.87 -1.86
C VAL A 130 10.19 7.19 -3.00
N ASP A 131 9.44 6.17 -2.65
CA ASP A 131 8.45 5.53 -3.51
C ASP A 131 7.06 6.01 -3.05
N ALA A 132 6.43 6.87 -3.84
CA ALA A 132 5.13 7.45 -3.51
C ALA A 132 4.02 6.52 -4.02
N VAL A 133 3.38 5.79 -3.12
CA VAL A 133 2.26 4.90 -3.45
C VAL A 133 0.94 5.61 -3.18
N PHE A 134 0.05 5.65 -4.17
CA PHE A 134 -1.31 6.19 -4.03
C PHE A 134 -2.33 5.13 -4.41
N ASP A 135 -3.25 4.83 -3.49
CA ASP A 135 -4.12 3.66 -3.54
C ASP A 135 -3.31 2.38 -3.83
N SER A 136 -3.63 1.67 -4.91
CA SER A 136 -3.03 0.39 -5.28
C SER A 136 -1.85 0.50 -6.25
N VAL A 137 -1.34 1.71 -6.55
CA VAL A 137 -0.28 1.92 -7.55
C VAL A 137 0.84 2.83 -7.04
N SER A 138 2.09 2.50 -7.38
CA SER A 138 3.21 3.45 -7.27
C SER A 138 3.09 4.55 -8.33
N VAL A 139 3.25 5.80 -7.88
CA VAL A 139 3.11 7.01 -8.69
C VAL A 139 4.47 7.53 -9.16
N THR A 140 5.49 7.46 -8.31
CA THR A 140 6.86 7.86 -8.66
C THR A 140 7.88 7.27 -7.68
N THR A 141 9.07 6.93 -8.19
CA THR A 141 10.23 6.53 -7.38
C THR A 141 11.38 7.49 -7.64
N THR A 142 11.85 8.19 -6.62
CA THR A 142 12.97 9.14 -6.77
C THR A 142 14.32 8.44 -6.74
N PHE A 143 15.33 9.04 -7.39
CA PHE A 143 16.74 8.60 -7.39
C PHE A 143 17.03 7.20 -7.99
N ARG A 144 16.08 6.61 -8.70
CA ARG A 144 16.23 5.30 -9.36
C ARG A 144 17.51 5.18 -10.17
N ASP A 145 17.82 6.13 -11.04
CA ASP A 145 19.01 6.07 -11.90
C ASP A 145 20.33 6.13 -11.11
N LYS A 146 20.39 6.93 -10.04
CA LYS A 146 21.59 7.02 -9.20
C LYS A 146 21.81 5.73 -8.39
N LEU A 147 20.73 5.17 -7.85
CA LEU A 147 20.78 3.89 -7.12
C LEU A 147 21.14 2.74 -8.06
N ALA A 148 20.54 2.70 -9.25
CA ALA A 148 20.86 1.72 -10.28
C ALA A 148 22.33 1.81 -10.73
N ALA A 149 22.89 3.01 -10.86
CA ALA A 149 24.31 3.20 -11.17
C ALA A 149 25.25 2.65 -10.08
N ALA A 150 24.81 2.59 -8.82
CA ALA A 150 25.52 1.93 -7.73
C ALA A 150 25.21 0.41 -7.61
N GLY A 151 24.36 -0.13 -8.49
CA GLY A 151 23.90 -1.52 -8.45
C GLY A 151 22.78 -1.80 -7.44
N VAL A 152 22.23 -0.77 -6.80
CA VAL A 152 21.10 -0.90 -5.86
C VAL A 152 19.78 -0.96 -6.66
N ILE A 153 18.95 -1.95 -6.34
CA ILE A 153 17.60 -2.07 -6.91
C ILE A 153 16.64 -1.38 -5.93
N PHE A 154 15.99 -0.31 -6.38
CA PHE A 154 14.90 0.34 -5.65
C PHE A 154 13.76 0.65 -6.61
N CYS A 155 12.67 -0.09 -6.46
CA CYS A 155 11.48 0.04 -7.30
C CYS A 155 10.23 -0.46 -6.56
N SER A 156 9.07 -0.35 -7.22
CA SER A 156 7.84 -0.95 -6.72
C SER A 156 7.94 -2.48 -6.66
N PHE A 157 7.19 -3.10 -5.76
CA PHE A 157 7.13 -4.55 -5.63
C PHE A 157 6.60 -5.20 -6.92
N SER A 158 5.56 -4.62 -7.53
CA SER A 158 5.03 -5.12 -8.80
C SER A 158 6.09 -5.13 -9.91
N GLU A 159 6.99 -4.14 -9.93
CA GLU A 159 8.09 -4.11 -10.89
C GLU A 159 9.16 -5.16 -10.55
N ALA A 160 9.59 -5.24 -9.30
CA ALA A 160 10.56 -6.24 -8.85
C ALA A 160 10.08 -7.67 -9.12
N ALA A 161 8.79 -7.96 -8.93
CA ALA A 161 8.21 -9.28 -9.19
C ALA A 161 8.29 -9.67 -10.68
N ARG A 162 8.30 -8.70 -11.60
CA ARG A 162 8.41 -8.94 -13.05
C ARG A 162 9.85 -8.94 -13.54
N GLU A 163 10.66 -7.97 -13.09
CA GLU A 163 12.03 -7.76 -13.59
C GLU A 163 13.07 -8.59 -12.82
N HIS A 164 12.80 -8.92 -11.56
CA HIS A 164 13.69 -9.67 -10.67
C HIS A 164 12.97 -10.83 -9.95
N PRO A 165 12.20 -11.68 -10.66
CA PRO A 165 11.33 -12.69 -10.04
C PRO A 165 12.08 -13.66 -9.14
N GLU A 166 13.29 -14.07 -9.53
CA GLU A 166 14.11 -15.01 -8.74
C GLU A 166 14.53 -14.41 -7.39
N LEU A 167 14.90 -13.13 -7.39
CA LEU A 167 15.32 -12.43 -6.20
C LEU A 167 14.14 -12.20 -5.25
N VAL A 168 12.99 -11.80 -5.79
CA VAL A 168 11.76 -11.66 -5.01
C VAL A 168 11.35 -13.00 -4.43
N ARG A 169 11.31 -14.06 -5.26
CA ARG A 169 10.93 -15.41 -4.82
C ARG A 169 11.85 -15.97 -3.74
N GLN A 170 13.15 -15.66 -3.80
CA GLN A 170 14.12 -16.09 -2.80
C GLN A 170 13.82 -15.51 -1.41
N TYR A 171 13.35 -14.26 -1.32
CA TYR A 171 13.21 -13.56 -0.05
C TYR A 171 11.76 -13.37 0.42
N LEU A 172 10.78 -13.38 -0.48
CA LEU A 172 9.37 -13.19 -0.14
C LEU A 172 8.91 -14.29 0.83
N GLY A 173 8.30 -13.88 1.94
CA GLY A 173 7.77 -14.81 2.94
C GLY A 173 8.80 -15.47 3.84
N THR A 174 10.10 -15.19 3.70
CA THR A 174 11.15 -15.82 4.53
C THR A 174 11.11 -15.36 5.98
N VAL A 175 10.78 -14.08 6.22
CA VAL A 175 10.64 -13.50 7.57
C VAL A 175 9.20 -13.52 8.04
N VAL A 176 8.26 -13.10 7.18
CA VAL A 176 6.82 -13.09 7.45
C VAL A 176 6.12 -13.94 6.39
N PRO A 177 5.97 -15.26 6.60
CA PRO A 177 5.26 -16.13 5.66
C PRO A 177 3.76 -15.85 5.67
N TYR A 178 3.04 -16.24 4.61
CA TYR A 178 1.57 -16.15 4.59
C TYR A 178 0.89 -17.00 5.69
N ARG A 179 1.64 -17.89 6.35
CA ARG A 179 1.17 -18.73 7.46
C ARG A 179 1.35 -18.09 8.85
N ASP A 180 2.01 -16.94 8.94
CA ASP A 180 2.41 -16.32 10.19
C ASP A 180 1.22 -15.99 11.10
N ASN A 181 0.26 -15.21 10.58
CA ASN A 181 -0.95 -14.83 11.30
C ASN A 181 -2.08 -14.46 10.33
N TYR A 182 -3.27 -14.24 10.87
CA TYR A 182 -4.49 -13.94 10.11
C TYR A 182 -4.31 -12.76 9.14
N PHE A 183 -3.73 -11.66 9.61
CA PHE A 183 -3.54 -10.46 8.78
C PHE A 183 -2.37 -10.58 7.80
N ALA A 184 -1.34 -11.36 8.13
CA ALA A 184 -0.25 -11.67 7.20
C ALA A 184 -0.75 -12.53 6.02
N ALA A 185 -1.62 -13.51 6.27
CA ALA A 185 -2.27 -14.31 5.24
C ALA A 185 -3.15 -13.43 4.33
N LEU A 186 -3.98 -12.56 4.93
CA LEU A 186 -4.83 -11.62 4.19
C LEU A 186 -4.00 -10.65 3.34
N ASN A 187 -2.94 -10.07 3.91
CA ASN A 187 -2.03 -9.19 3.19
C ASN A 187 -1.37 -9.94 2.01
N SER A 188 -0.86 -11.15 2.25
CA SER A 188 -0.21 -11.97 1.22
C SER A 188 -1.15 -12.32 0.06
N ALA A 189 -2.45 -12.48 0.32
CA ALA A 189 -3.44 -12.69 -0.73
C ALA A 189 -3.73 -11.40 -1.52
N MET A 190 -3.91 -10.28 -0.81
CA MET A 190 -4.56 -9.08 -1.37
C MET A 190 -3.63 -7.90 -1.63
N PHE A 191 -2.33 -7.97 -1.31
CA PHE A 191 -1.42 -6.85 -1.52
C PHE A 191 -1.43 -6.43 -3.00
N THR A 192 -1.49 -5.13 -3.27
CA THR A 192 -1.48 -4.65 -4.66
C THR A 192 -0.13 -4.11 -5.06
N ASP A 193 0.61 -3.56 -4.12
CA ASP A 193 1.95 -3.01 -4.36
C ASP A 193 2.73 -2.94 -3.05
N GLY A 194 3.96 -2.47 -3.14
CA GLY A 194 4.87 -2.21 -2.03
C GLY A 194 6.18 -1.66 -2.58
N SER A 195 7.18 -1.52 -1.72
CA SER A 195 8.52 -1.12 -2.17
C SER A 195 9.49 -2.29 -2.05
N PHE A 196 10.33 -2.48 -3.06
CA PHE A 196 11.38 -3.48 -3.08
C PHE A 196 12.74 -2.80 -3.08
N VAL A 197 13.59 -3.21 -2.14
CA VAL A 197 14.96 -2.69 -1.99
C VAL A 197 15.92 -3.88 -1.96
N TYR A 198 16.93 -3.86 -2.81
CA TYR A 198 18.04 -4.80 -2.75
C TYR A 198 19.39 -4.11 -2.92
N ILE A 199 20.29 -4.34 -1.97
CA ILE A 199 21.66 -3.84 -1.98
C ILE A 199 22.59 -5.04 -2.15
N PRO A 200 23.32 -5.16 -3.29
CA PRO A 200 24.23 -6.26 -3.50
C PRO A 200 25.37 -6.31 -2.47
N LYS A 201 25.93 -7.51 -2.28
CA LYS A 201 27.07 -7.70 -1.37
C LYS A 201 28.23 -6.79 -1.78
N GLY A 202 28.78 -6.06 -0.80
CA GLY A 202 29.92 -5.17 -1.00
C GLY A 202 29.55 -3.79 -1.57
N VAL A 203 28.28 -3.53 -1.86
CA VAL A 203 27.80 -2.20 -2.27
C VAL A 203 27.45 -1.37 -1.04
N ARG A 204 27.93 -0.13 -1.00
CA ARG A 204 27.48 0.89 -0.05
C ARG A 204 26.49 1.80 -0.76
N CYS A 205 25.28 1.92 -0.21
CA CYS A 205 24.26 2.83 -0.73
C CYS A 205 24.81 4.27 -0.79
N PRO A 206 24.70 4.97 -1.93
CA PRO A 206 25.24 6.34 -2.10
C PRO A 206 24.38 7.42 -1.43
N MET A 207 23.33 7.00 -0.72
CA MET A 207 22.30 7.79 -0.07
C MET A 207 22.27 7.41 1.41
#